data_AF-A0A812C0L2-F1
#
_entry.id   AF-A0A812C0L2-F1
#
_cell.length_a   1.000
_cell.length_b   1.000
_cell.length_c   1.000
_cell.angle_alpha   90.00
_cell.angle_beta   90.00
_cell.angle_gamma   90.00
#
_symmetry.space_group_name_H-M   'P 1'
#
loop_
_entity.id
_entity.type
_entity.pdbx_description
1 polymer ?
#
loop_
_entity_poly.entity_id
_entity_poly.type
_entity_poly.pdbx_seq_one_letter_code
_entity_poly.pdbx_strand_id
1 'polypeptide(L)'
;MAKLLLFSSASGLYSCPLAMTDGAAKIAEMHQEDNLHLKKAFTHLTSRNPIEFWTSGQWMTERQGGSDVAASTETIAKKEDEEDFYRLFGNKWFTSATDANIAFTLAHIVGKDGQLLQTLNAAVSNPHFLVPGARDFAFSIARIYICALLINHASSSEATESDIMTAFYWSRVNLTPFVDGINRCTYDQKYCKAEYDIVFNNLTPKTMEMMAKVEKKKNCK
;
A
#
# COMPACT_ATOMS: atom_id res chain seq x y z
N MET A 1 4.35 -16.41 -30.87
CA MET A 1 2.95 -16.64 -31.28
C MET A 1 2.73 -17.85 -32.18
N ALA A 2 3.39 -18.00 -33.33
CA ALA A 2 3.10 -19.09 -34.29
C ALA A 2 3.18 -20.53 -33.70
N LYS A 3 4.18 -20.81 -32.85
CA LYS A 3 4.32 -22.13 -32.18
C LYS A 3 3.14 -22.45 -31.25
N LEU A 4 2.64 -21.45 -30.50
CA LEU A 4 1.52 -21.64 -29.56
C LEU A 4 0.21 -21.91 -30.31
N LEU A 5 -0.01 -21.26 -31.46
CA LEU A 5 -1.19 -21.49 -32.31
C LEU A 5 -1.27 -22.95 -32.77
N LEU A 6 -0.14 -23.52 -33.21
CA LEU A 6 -0.08 -24.92 -33.65
C LEU A 6 -0.21 -25.90 -32.49
N PHE A 7 0.37 -25.58 -31.32
CA PHE A 7 0.33 -26.45 -30.15
C PHE A 7 -1.05 -26.48 -29.47
N SER A 8 -1.74 -25.34 -29.36
CA SER A 8 -2.93 -25.19 -28.52
C SER A 8 -4.02 -26.22 -28.83
N SER A 9 -4.35 -26.42 -30.12
CA SER A 9 -5.40 -27.35 -30.57
C SER A 9 -5.08 -28.83 -30.34
N ALA A 10 -3.82 -29.17 -30.13
CA ALA A 10 -3.35 -30.55 -29.93
C ALA A 10 -2.81 -30.81 -28.50
N SER A 11 -2.96 -29.84 -27.59
CA SER A 11 -2.30 -29.86 -26.28
C SER A 11 -3.19 -30.33 -25.11
N GLY A 12 -4.46 -30.64 -25.36
CA GLY A 12 -5.39 -30.98 -24.27
C GLY A 12 -5.57 -29.86 -23.25
N LEU A 13 -5.61 -28.61 -23.70
CA LEU A 13 -5.67 -27.38 -22.88
C LEU A 13 -4.39 -27.05 -22.08
N TYR A 14 -3.27 -27.72 -22.33
CA TYR A 14 -1.98 -27.34 -21.73
C TYR A 14 -1.50 -25.93 -22.14
N SER A 15 -2.09 -25.35 -23.19
CA SER A 15 -1.90 -23.94 -23.54
C SER A 15 -2.35 -22.96 -22.44
N CYS A 16 -3.28 -23.34 -21.56
CA CYS A 16 -3.71 -22.51 -20.42
C CYS A 16 -2.59 -22.34 -19.36
N PRO A 17 -2.00 -23.42 -18.82
CA PRO A 17 -0.80 -23.33 -17.99
C PRO A 17 0.35 -22.54 -18.65
N LEU A 18 0.58 -22.72 -19.95
CA LEU A 18 1.62 -21.97 -20.66
C LEU A 18 1.35 -20.46 -20.70
N ALA A 19 0.09 -20.04 -20.90
CA ALA A 19 -0.27 -18.62 -20.89
C ALA A 19 -0.04 -17.99 -19.51
N MET A 20 -0.41 -18.68 -18.43
CA MET A 20 -0.16 -18.23 -17.06
C MET A 20 1.34 -18.20 -16.73
N THR A 21 2.09 -19.18 -17.23
CA THR A 21 3.55 -19.29 -17.07
C THR A 21 4.27 -18.13 -17.77
N ASP A 22 3.83 -17.74 -18.98
CA ASP A 22 4.37 -16.58 -19.70
C ASP A 22 4.12 -15.29 -18.92
N GLY A 23 2.89 -15.08 -18.42
CA GLY A 23 2.56 -13.95 -17.56
C GLY A 23 3.39 -13.92 -16.26
N ALA A 24 3.55 -15.07 -15.61
CA ALA A 24 4.38 -15.21 -14.41
C ALA A 24 5.86 -14.92 -14.70
N ALA A 25 6.39 -15.39 -15.84
CA ALA A 25 7.75 -15.12 -16.26
C ALA A 25 7.95 -13.61 -16.50
N LYS A 26 6.96 -12.92 -17.06
CA LYS A 26 7.03 -11.47 -17.26
C LYS A 26 7.06 -10.70 -15.94
N ILE A 27 6.23 -11.07 -14.97
CA ILE A 27 6.26 -10.48 -13.62
C ILE A 27 7.62 -10.72 -12.97
N ALA A 28 8.11 -11.97 -13.03
CA ALA A 28 9.39 -12.33 -12.46
C ALA A 28 10.55 -11.58 -13.12
N GLU A 29 10.54 -11.41 -14.44
CA GLU A 29 11.55 -10.63 -15.19
C GLU A 29 11.65 -9.18 -14.71
N MET A 30 10.50 -8.53 -14.46
CA MET A 30 10.44 -7.12 -14.06
C MET A 30 10.96 -6.87 -12.63
N HIS A 31 10.94 -7.88 -11.77
CA HIS A 31 11.22 -7.76 -10.34
C HIS A 31 12.33 -8.71 -9.84
N GLN A 32 13.08 -9.35 -10.75
CA GLN A 32 14.09 -10.35 -10.39
C GLN A 32 15.30 -9.80 -9.63
N GLU A 33 15.64 -8.51 -9.82
CA GLU A 33 16.76 -7.88 -9.11
C GLU A 33 16.41 -7.58 -7.64
N ASP A 34 15.13 -7.39 -7.34
CA ASP A 34 14.63 -7.06 -6.01
C ASP A 34 14.28 -8.31 -5.19
N ASN A 35 14.17 -9.48 -5.82
CA ASN A 35 13.71 -10.69 -5.16
C ASN A 35 14.34 -11.98 -5.72
N LEU A 36 15.14 -12.66 -4.89
CA LEU A 36 15.83 -13.91 -5.25
C LEU A 36 14.87 -15.04 -5.64
N HIS A 37 13.69 -15.10 -5.03
CA HIS A 37 12.68 -16.11 -5.38
C HIS A 37 12.10 -15.85 -6.77
N LEU A 38 11.88 -14.59 -7.15
CA LEU A 38 11.46 -14.23 -8.50
C LEU A 38 12.55 -14.52 -9.53
N LYS A 39 13.82 -14.27 -9.20
CA LYS A 39 14.96 -14.66 -10.07
C LYS A 39 15.03 -16.18 -10.30
N LYS A 40 14.84 -16.96 -9.23
CA LYS A 40 14.76 -18.44 -9.32
C LYS A 40 13.56 -18.86 -10.17
N ALA A 41 12.39 -18.30 -9.91
CA ALA A 41 11.17 -18.59 -10.66
C ALA A 41 11.37 -18.28 -12.15
N PHE A 42 11.92 -17.11 -12.51
CA PHE A 42 12.18 -16.73 -13.89
C PHE A 42 13.05 -17.77 -14.63
N THR A 43 14.10 -18.27 -13.97
CA THR A 43 15.00 -19.29 -14.52
C THR A 43 14.24 -20.59 -14.86
N HIS A 44 13.36 -21.05 -13.97
CA HIS A 44 12.58 -22.27 -14.18
C HIS A 44 11.43 -22.08 -15.19
N LEU A 45 10.70 -20.97 -15.11
CA LEU A 45 9.55 -20.65 -15.98
C LEU A 45 9.97 -20.45 -17.45
N THR A 46 11.23 -20.08 -17.69
CA THR A 46 11.78 -19.88 -19.04
C THR A 46 12.63 -21.05 -19.53
N SER A 47 12.83 -22.07 -18.69
CA SER A 47 13.67 -23.23 -19.02
C SER A 47 13.15 -24.00 -20.24
N ARG A 48 14.09 -24.54 -21.01
CA ARG A 48 13.82 -25.47 -22.11
C ARG A 48 14.08 -26.93 -21.71
N ASN A 49 14.63 -27.15 -20.52
CA ASN A 49 14.87 -28.47 -19.96
C ASN A 49 13.59 -28.95 -19.24
N PRO A 50 12.95 -30.04 -19.70
CA PRO A 50 11.68 -30.53 -19.12
C PRO A 50 11.76 -30.87 -17.64
N ILE A 51 12.94 -31.25 -17.14
CA ILE A 51 13.15 -31.61 -15.72
C ILE A 51 13.19 -30.36 -14.83
N GLU A 52 13.63 -29.23 -15.38
CA GLU A 52 13.77 -27.97 -14.67
C GLU A 52 12.63 -27.00 -14.95
N PHE A 53 11.80 -27.27 -15.96
CA PHE A 53 10.72 -26.39 -16.38
C PHE A 53 9.59 -26.36 -15.33
N TRP A 54 9.21 -25.15 -14.94
CA TRP A 54 8.07 -24.94 -14.06
C TRP A 54 6.90 -24.32 -14.82
N THR A 55 5.70 -24.65 -14.36
CA THR A 55 4.48 -23.93 -14.73
C THR A 55 4.00 -23.05 -13.58
N SER A 56 3.17 -22.06 -13.90
CA SER A 56 2.51 -21.19 -12.92
C SER A 56 1.00 -21.27 -13.01
N GLY A 57 0.33 -21.24 -11.87
CA GLY A 57 -1.08 -20.89 -11.73
C GLY A 57 -1.29 -19.37 -11.57
N GLN A 58 -2.53 -18.92 -11.75
CA GLN A 58 -2.99 -17.56 -11.44
C GLN A 58 -4.32 -17.65 -10.69
N TRP A 59 -4.29 -17.36 -9.39
CA TRP A 59 -5.41 -17.59 -8.48
C TRP A 59 -6.04 -16.25 -8.08
N MET A 60 -6.79 -15.66 -9.02
CA MET A 60 -7.36 -14.32 -8.85
C MET A 60 -8.82 -14.35 -8.43
N THR A 61 -9.58 -15.34 -8.90
CA THR A 61 -11.04 -15.40 -8.70
C THR A 61 -11.40 -15.95 -7.33
N GLU A 62 -12.27 -15.23 -6.64
CA GLU A 62 -12.89 -15.64 -5.38
C GLU A 62 -14.42 -15.70 -5.54
N ARG A 63 -15.11 -16.20 -4.51
CA ARG A 63 -16.56 -16.47 -4.59
C ARG A 63 -17.37 -15.21 -4.92
N GLN A 64 -16.93 -14.05 -4.42
CA GLN A 64 -17.60 -12.77 -4.64
C GLN A 64 -17.44 -12.25 -6.09
N GLY A 65 -16.42 -12.70 -6.82
CA GLY A 65 -16.17 -12.20 -8.16
C GLY A 65 -14.80 -12.56 -8.73
N GLY A 66 -14.74 -12.60 -10.06
CA GLY A 66 -13.50 -12.73 -10.83
C GLY A 66 -13.22 -11.56 -11.78
N SER A 67 -14.24 -10.77 -12.13
CA SER A 67 -14.08 -9.59 -12.98
C SER A 67 -13.58 -8.38 -12.18
N ASP A 68 -14.14 -8.16 -10.99
CA ASP A 68 -13.73 -7.07 -10.08
C ASP A 68 -12.94 -7.63 -8.90
N VAL A 69 -11.69 -8.00 -9.16
CA VAL A 69 -10.79 -8.58 -8.15
C VAL A 69 -10.43 -7.60 -7.02
N ALA A 70 -10.59 -6.29 -7.25
CA ALA A 70 -10.29 -5.27 -6.25
C ALA A 70 -11.33 -5.27 -5.12
N ALA A 71 -12.61 -5.37 -5.47
CA ALA A 71 -13.69 -5.45 -4.49
C ALA A 71 -13.95 -6.87 -3.97
N SER A 72 -13.64 -7.90 -4.77
CA SER A 72 -14.05 -9.28 -4.50
C SER A 72 -13.03 -10.15 -3.79
N THR A 73 -11.78 -9.70 -3.63
CA THR A 73 -10.74 -10.46 -2.93
C THR A 73 -11.00 -10.39 -1.42
N GLU A 74 -11.27 -11.53 -0.80
CA GLU A 74 -11.40 -11.67 0.66
C GLU A 74 -10.16 -12.31 1.29
N THR A 75 -9.25 -12.86 0.47
CA THR A 75 -7.99 -13.43 0.97
C THR A 75 -7.17 -12.38 1.69
N ILE A 76 -6.76 -12.69 2.91
CA ILE A 76 -5.90 -11.84 3.74
C ILE A 76 -4.47 -12.41 3.80
N ALA A 77 -3.49 -11.51 3.87
CA ALA A 77 -2.08 -11.80 4.04
C ALA A 77 -1.62 -11.31 5.41
N LYS A 78 -1.31 -12.24 6.33
CA LYS A 78 -0.77 -11.92 7.66
C LYS A 78 0.74 -12.00 7.63
N LYS A 79 1.42 -10.94 8.06
CA LYS A 79 2.89 -10.91 8.09
C LYS A 79 3.41 -11.95 9.08
N GLU A 80 4.41 -12.73 8.67
CA GLU A 80 5.14 -13.65 9.54
C GLU A 80 6.32 -12.94 10.22
N ASP A 81 6.90 -13.57 11.24
CA ASP A 81 8.05 -13.02 11.99
C ASP A 81 9.32 -12.90 11.11
N GLU A 82 9.41 -13.68 10.04
CA GLU A 82 10.47 -13.55 9.03
C GLU A 82 10.22 -12.33 8.12
N GLU A 83 11.26 -11.52 7.89
CA GLU A 83 11.18 -10.35 7.02
C GLU A 83 10.73 -10.79 5.61
N ASP A 84 9.62 -10.20 5.16
CA ASP A 84 9.00 -10.29 3.83
C ASP A 84 8.15 -11.53 3.48
N PHE A 85 7.84 -12.38 4.45
CA PHE A 85 6.87 -13.47 4.24
C PHE A 85 5.49 -13.17 4.83
N TYR A 86 4.45 -13.66 4.12
CA TYR A 86 3.07 -13.56 4.54
C TYR A 86 2.40 -14.93 4.49
N ARG A 87 1.59 -15.23 5.51
CA ARG A 87 0.66 -16.35 5.48
C ARG A 87 -0.68 -15.90 4.93
N LEU A 88 -1.14 -16.58 3.88
CA LEU A 88 -2.39 -16.29 3.21
C LEU A 88 -3.55 -17.07 3.84
N PHE A 89 -4.68 -16.40 4.08
CA PHE A 89 -5.92 -17.02 4.55
C PHE A 89 -7.06 -16.55 3.65
N GLY A 90 -7.69 -17.48 2.93
CA GLY A 90 -8.79 -17.18 2.02
C GLY A 90 -9.14 -18.36 1.14
N ASN A 91 -10.17 -18.21 0.31
CA ASN A 91 -10.66 -19.26 -0.58
C ASN A 91 -10.59 -18.80 -2.03
N LYS A 92 -9.71 -19.44 -2.80
CA LYS A 92 -9.62 -19.22 -4.25
C LYS A 92 -10.65 -20.11 -4.95
N TRP A 93 -11.66 -19.46 -5.51
CA TRP A 93 -12.86 -20.12 -6.05
C TRP A 93 -12.58 -20.84 -7.37
N PHE A 94 -11.75 -20.24 -8.22
CA PHE A 94 -11.25 -20.86 -9.43
C PHE A 94 -9.73 -20.83 -9.42
N THR A 95 -9.11 -22.00 -9.46
CA THR A 95 -7.65 -22.16 -9.51
C THR A 95 -7.31 -22.95 -10.77
N SER A 96 -6.68 -22.26 -11.72
CA SER A 96 -6.11 -22.92 -12.89
C SER A 96 -4.75 -23.51 -12.54
N ALA A 97 -4.43 -24.68 -13.10
CA ALA A 97 -3.16 -25.38 -12.94
C ALA A 97 -2.76 -25.58 -11.47
N THR A 98 -3.56 -26.31 -10.70
CA THR A 98 -3.22 -26.67 -9.31
C THR A 98 -2.04 -27.64 -9.20
N ASP A 99 -1.64 -28.24 -10.32
CA ASP A 99 -0.44 -29.04 -10.53
C ASP A 99 0.82 -28.18 -10.83
N ALA A 100 0.67 -26.86 -10.93
CA ALA A 100 1.78 -25.94 -11.15
C ALA A 100 2.73 -25.86 -9.94
N ASN A 101 3.99 -25.49 -10.21
CA ASN A 101 5.02 -25.37 -9.19
C ASN A 101 4.87 -24.11 -8.34
N ILE A 102 4.32 -23.04 -8.94
CA ILE A 102 4.09 -21.75 -8.29
C ILE A 102 2.72 -21.19 -8.69
N ALA A 103 2.24 -20.20 -7.95
CA ALA A 103 1.07 -19.42 -8.34
C ALA A 103 1.23 -17.95 -7.95
N PHE A 104 0.70 -17.07 -8.79
CA PHE A 104 0.47 -15.67 -8.43
C PHE A 104 -0.96 -15.47 -7.95
N THR A 105 -1.14 -14.67 -6.90
CA THR A 105 -2.44 -14.41 -6.30
C THR A 105 -2.50 -13.03 -5.67
N LEU A 106 -3.71 -12.55 -5.39
CA LEU A 106 -3.99 -11.31 -4.67
C LEU A 106 -4.43 -11.61 -3.24
N ALA A 107 -4.04 -10.74 -2.32
CA ALA A 107 -4.47 -10.77 -0.93
C ALA A 107 -4.38 -9.37 -0.32
N HIS A 108 -5.25 -9.08 0.66
CA HIS A 108 -5.18 -7.87 1.46
C HIS A 108 -4.18 -8.05 2.60
N ILE A 109 -3.14 -7.22 2.62
CA ILE A 109 -2.19 -7.21 3.74
C ILE A 109 -2.93 -6.75 4.99
N VAL A 110 -2.92 -7.61 6.01
CA VAL A 110 -3.40 -7.25 7.34
C VAL A 110 -2.35 -6.35 7.96
N GLY A 111 -2.66 -5.07 8.10
CA GLY A 111 -1.85 -4.14 8.90
C GLY A 111 -1.79 -4.60 10.37
N LYS A 112 -0.95 -3.98 11.21
CA LYS A 112 -0.92 -4.31 12.65
C LYS A 112 -2.35 -4.27 13.21
N ASP A 113 -2.81 -5.43 13.67
CA ASP A 113 -4.18 -5.63 14.14
C ASP A 113 -4.62 -4.50 15.06
N GLY A 114 -5.82 -3.99 14.80
CA GLY A 114 -6.46 -3.07 15.72
C GLY A 114 -6.26 -1.59 15.46
N GLN A 115 -5.52 -1.09 14.47
CA GLN A 115 -5.46 0.38 14.26
C GLN A 115 -6.84 1.02 14.06
N LEU A 116 -7.72 0.39 13.28
CA LEU A 116 -9.09 0.90 13.06
C LEU A 116 -9.98 0.73 14.29
N LEU A 117 -9.86 -0.40 15.01
CA LEU A 117 -10.59 -0.64 16.26
C LEU A 117 -10.09 0.25 17.40
N GLN A 118 -8.79 0.48 17.49
CA GLN A 118 -8.11 1.37 18.41
C GLN A 118 -8.46 2.83 18.09
N THR A 119 -8.57 3.17 16.81
CA THR A 119 -9.15 4.44 16.32
C THR A 119 -10.57 4.63 16.81
N LEU A 120 -11.45 3.66 16.55
CA LEU A 120 -12.87 3.73 16.93
C LEU A 120 -13.01 3.77 18.46
N ASN A 121 -12.28 2.92 19.18
CA ASN A 121 -12.30 2.89 20.64
C ASN A 121 -11.74 4.18 21.25
N ALA A 122 -10.66 4.76 20.71
CA ALA A 122 -10.11 6.03 21.18
C ALA A 122 -11.09 7.19 20.94
N ALA A 123 -11.76 7.21 19.78
CA ALA A 123 -12.76 8.23 19.47
C ALA A 123 -14.01 8.12 20.35
N VAL A 124 -14.47 6.91 20.64
CA VAL A 124 -15.65 6.67 21.51
C VAL A 124 -15.33 6.94 22.98
N SER A 125 -14.11 6.63 23.43
CA SER A 125 -13.74 6.73 24.86
C SER A 125 -13.41 8.16 25.32
N ASN A 126 -13.10 9.08 24.41
CA ASN A 126 -12.72 10.46 24.74
C ASN A 126 -13.50 11.48 23.91
N PRO A 127 -14.58 12.08 24.45
CA PRO A 127 -15.38 13.09 23.76
C PRO A 127 -14.56 14.30 23.27
N HIS A 128 -13.48 14.65 23.99
CA HIS A 128 -12.57 15.73 23.61
C HIS A 128 -11.70 15.41 22.39
N PHE A 129 -11.56 14.13 22.03
CA PHE A 129 -10.79 13.70 20.84
C PHE A 129 -11.61 13.80 19.56
N LEU A 130 -12.94 13.97 19.68
CA LEU A 130 -13.85 13.86 18.55
C LEU A 130 -13.56 14.90 17.47
N VAL A 131 -13.39 16.17 17.84
CA VAL A 131 -13.19 17.26 16.86
C VAL A 131 -11.78 17.25 16.24
N PRO A 132 -10.67 17.21 17.02
CA PRO A 132 -9.33 17.12 16.45
C PRO A 132 -9.11 15.82 15.68
N GLY A 133 -9.65 14.71 16.21
CA GLY A 133 -9.56 13.40 15.59
C GLY A 133 -10.34 13.31 14.29
N ALA A 134 -11.57 13.81 14.23
CA ALA A 134 -12.36 13.84 12.99
C ALA A 134 -11.67 14.67 11.90
N ARG A 135 -11.01 15.78 12.26
CA ARG A 135 -10.23 16.60 11.33
C ARG A 135 -9.07 15.80 10.73
N ASP A 136 -8.25 15.18 11.56
CA ASP A 136 -7.09 14.43 11.10
C ASP A 136 -7.49 13.15 10.34
N PHE A 137 -8.63 12.55 10.69
CA PHE A 137 -9.24 11.46 9.94
C PHE A 137 -9.67 11.93 8.54
N ALA A 138 -10.36 13.07 8.43
CA ALA A 138 -10.71 13.65 7.13
C ALA A 138 -9.47 13.97 6.28
N PHE A 139 -8.40 14.51 6.89
CA PHE A 139 -7.12 14.72 6.22
C PHE A 139 -6.48 13.42 5.76
N SER A 140 -6.59 12.34 6.54
CA SER A 140 -6.08 11.01 6.16
C SER A 140 -6.79 10.51 4.90
N ILE A 141 -8.13 10.61 4.86
CA ILE A 141 -8.93 10.25 3.67
C ILE A 141 -8.52 11.10 2.46
N ALA A 142 -8.43 12.42 2.62
CA ALA A 142 -8.05 13.31 1.54
C ALA A 142 -6.67 12.96 0.98
N ARG A 143 -5.68 12.67 1.84
CA ARG A 143 -4.33 12.27 1.43
C ARG A 143 -4.30 10.95 0.67
N ILE A 144 -5.05 9.96 1.14
CA ILE A 144 -5.20 8.66 0.49
C ILE A 144 -5.84 8.84 -0.89
N TYR A 145 -6.90 9.64 -0.97
CA TYR A 145 -7.59 9.92 -2.23
C TYR A 145 -6.69 10.63 -3.24
N ILE A 146 -5.94 11.64 -2.81
CA ILE A 146 -4.93 12.31 -3.66
C ILE A 146 -3.89 11.29 -4.14
N CYS A 147 -3.40 10.42 -3.25
CA CYS A 147 -2.45 9.38 -3.63
C CYS A 147 -3.03 8.45 -4.71
N ALA A 148 -4.29 8.03 -4.55
CA ALA A 148 -4.96 7.18 -5.53
C ALA A 148 -5.10 7.86 -6.89
N LEU A 149 -5.46 9.15 -6.92
CA LEU A 149 -5.53 9.92 -8.16
C LEU A 149 -4.16 10.08 -8.83
N LEU A 150 -3.11 10.35 -8.06
CA LEU A 150 -1.74 10.46 -8.57
C LEU A 150 -1.25 9.14 -9.16
N ILE A 151 -1.50 8.02 -8.47
CA ILE A 151 -1.15 6.68 -8.97
C ILE A 151 -1.93 6.36 -10.25
N ASN A 152 -3.22 6.68 -10.29
CA ASN A 152 -4.04 6.47 -11.48
C ASN A 152 -3.51 7.28 -12.67
N HIS A 153 -3.13 8.54 -12.45
CA HIS A 153 -2.55 9.37 -13.51
C HIS A 153 -1.17 8.86 -13.96
N ALA A 154 -0.30 8.49 -13.02
CA ALA A 154 1.01 7.91 -13.30
C ALA A 154 0.95 6.57 -14.05
N SER A 155 -0.20 5.89 -14.00
CA SER A 155 -0.45 4.63 -14.72
C SER A 155 -0.99 4.83 -16.14
N SER A 156 -1.25 6.07 -16.56
CA SER A 156 -1.77 6.38 -17.89
C SER A 156 -0.67 6.36 -18.96
N SER A 157 -1.05 6.14 -20.22
CA SER A 157 -0.12 6.16 -21.36
C SER A 157 0.49 7.54 -21.65
N GLU A 158 -0.06 8.60 -21.06
CA GLU A 158 0.34 10.00 -21.23
C GLU A 158 1.25 10.48 -20.08
N ALA A 159 1.50 9.63 -19.09
CA ALA A 159 2.27 9.98 -17.90
C ALA A 159 3.74 10.28 -18.25
N THR A 160 4.28 11.34 -17.65
CA THR A 160 5.70 11.66 -17.72
C THR A 160 6.46 10.99 -16.57
N GLU A 161 7.79 10.91 -16.68
CA GLU A 161 8.64 10.44 -15.57
C GLU A 161 8.46 11.27 -14.29
N SER A 162 8.18 12.57 -14.45
CA SER A 162 7.86 13.46 -13.33
C SER A 162 6.56 13.08 -12.61
N ASP A 163 5.55 12.59 -13.33
CA ASP A 163 4.26 12.16 -12.74
C ASP A 163 4.43 10.88 -11.93
N ILE A 164 5.20 9.92 -12.46
CA ILE A 164 5.56 8.69 -11.75
C ILE A 164 6.32 9.03 -10.47
N MET A 165 7.33 9.90 -10.55
CA MET A 165 8.10 10.33 -9.38
C MET A 165 7.23 11.09 -8.37
N THR A 166 6.28 11.90 -8.83
CA THR A 166 5.35 12.63 -7.95
C THR A 166 4.44 11.68 -7.18
N ALA A 167 3.84 10.70 -7.86
CA ALA A 167 3.03 9.67 -7.23
C ALA A 167 3.86 8.86 -6.21
N PHE A 168 5.09 8.48 -6.59
CA PHE A 168 6.02 7.80 -5.70
C PHE A 168 6.35 8.62 -4.45
N TYR A 169 6.76 9.89 -4.60
CA TYR A 169 7.08 10.73 -3.44
C TYR A 169 5.87 10.97 -2.54
N TRP A 170 4.69 11.20 -3.12
CA TRP A 170 3.47 11.37 -2.33
C TRP A 170 3.14 10.11 -1.52
N SER A 171 3.33 8.93 -2.10
CA SER A 171 3.10 7.65 -1.40
C SER A 171 4.02 7.42 -0.19
N ARG A 172 5.16 8.14 -0.11
CA ARG A 172 6.08 8.10 1.05
C ARG A 172 5.70 9.07 2.16
N VAL A 173 4.80 10.03 1.91
CA VAL A 173 4.30 10.92 2.95
C VAL A 173 3.41 10.12 3.91
N ASN A 174 3.33 10.54 5.18
CA ASN A 174 2.38 9.94 6.11
C ASN A 174 0.93 10.15 5.63
N LEU A 175 0.33 9.10 5.08
CA LEU A 175 -1.05 9.11 4.58
C LEU A 175 -2.08 8.91 5.69
N THR A 176 -1.66 8.47 6.88
CA THR A 176 -2.53 8.17 8.02
C THR A 176 -2.09 8.95 9.28
N PRO A 177 -2.00 10.30 9.22
CA PRO A 177 -1.57 11.11 10.35
C PRO A 177 -2.43 10.92 11.60
N PHE A 178 -3.70 10.53 11.43
CA PHE A 178 -4.60 10.25 12.53
C PHE A 178 -4.15 9.05 13.40
N VAL A 179 -3.77 7.93 12.77
CA VAL A 179 -3.28 6.74 13.48
C VAL A 179 -1.99 7.05 14.23
N ASP A 180 -1.07 7.77 13.57
CA ASP A 180 0.16 8.23 14.20
C ASP A 180 -0.12 9.19 15.35
N GLY A 181 -1.14 10.04 15.23
CA GLY A 181 -1.58 10.95 16.28
C GLY A 181 -2.09 10.22 17.53
N ILE A 182 -2.85 9.13 17.34
CA ILE A 182 -3.26 8.25 18.45
C ILE A 182 -2.04 7.65 19.13
N ASN A 183 -1.13 7.06 18.37
CA ASN A 183 0.07 6.41 18.91
C ASN A 183 0.98 7.36 19.68
N ARG A 184 0.97 8.65 19.33
CA ARG A 184 1.76 9.71 19.98
C ARG A 184 1.00 10.46 21.08
N CYS A 185 -0.24 10.08 21.37
CA CYS A 185 -1.11 10.76 22.33
C CYS A 185 -1.35 12.26 22.01
N THR A 186 -1.29 12.65 20.74
CA THR A 186 -1.34 14.07 20.31
C THR A 186 -2.68 14.73 20.63
N TYR A 187 -3.73 13.95 20.82
CA TYR A 187 -5.09 14.43 21.11
C TYR A 187 -5.36 14.64 22.61
N ASP A 188 -4.43 14.27 23.49
CA ASP A 188 -4.58 14.47 24.92
C ASP A 188 -4.64 15.98 25.25
N GLN A 189 -5.52 16.35 26.19
CA GLN A 189 -5.92 17.72 26.49
C GLN A 189 -4.72 18.59 26.87
N LYS A 190 -3.70 17.99 27.49
CA LYS A 190 -2.43 18.64 27.82
C LYS A 190 -1.69 19.12 26.57
N TYR A 191 -1.63 18.30 25.52
CA TYR A 191 -0.95 18.63 24.27
C TYR A 191 -1.76 19.62 23.43
N CYS A 192 -3.08 19.43 23.33
CA CYS A 192 -3.94 20.40 22.64
C CYS A 192 -3.87 21.79 23.29
N LYS A 193 -3.81 21.85 24.62
CA LYS A 193 -3.61 23.12 25.35
C LYS A 193 -2.23 23.72 25.09
N ALA A 194 -1.17 22.91 25.09
CA ALA A 194 0.18 23.38 24.78
C ALA A 194 0.29 23.93 23.34
N GLU A 195 -0.33 23.29 22.35
CA GLU A 195 -0.38 23.79 20.97
C GLU A 195 -1.16 25.12 20.88
N TYR A 196 -2.31 25.21 21.55
CA TYR A 196 -3.08 26.45 21.64
C TYR A 196 -2.23 27.57 22.28
N ASP A 197 -1.54 27.27 23.37
CA ASP A 197 -0.69 28.24 24.07
C ASP A 197 0.50 28.70 23.20
N ILE A 198 1.11 27.81 22.40
CA ILE A 198 2.17 28.19 21.44
C ILE A 198 1.67 29.22 20.43
N VAL A 199 0.46 28.99 19.88
CA VAL A 199 -0.13 29.83 18.85
C VAL A 199 -0.63 31.17 19.43
N PHE A 200 -1.30 31.14 20.59
CA PHE A 200 -2.05 32.29 21.08
C PHE A 200 -1.41 33.01 22.28
N ASN A 201 -0.64 32.35 23.15
CA ASN A 201 -0.02 33.02 24.30
C ASN A 201 1.29 33.74 23.98
N ASN A 202 1.97 33.40 22.87
CA ASN A 202 3.09 34.20 22.37
C ASN A 202 2.64 35.54 21.75
N LEU A 203 1.33 35.74 21.53
CA LEU A 203 0.73 36.94 20.93
C LEU A 203 -0.02 37.82 21.94
N THR A 204 0.40 37.87 23.21
CA THR A 204 -0.16 38.86 24.14
C THR A 204 0.39 40.27 23.86
N PRO A 205 -0.38 41.36 24.11
CA PRO A 205 0.11 42.73 23.94
C PRO A 205 1.41 43.00 24.72
N LYS A 206 1.61 42.31 25.86
CA LYS A 206 2.84 42.36 26.66
C LYS A 206 4.06 41.79 25.93
N THR A 207 3.93 40.69 25.17
CA THR A 207 5.05 40.13 24.40
C THR A 207 5.38 41.02 23.18
N MET A 208 4.40 41.64 22.54
CA MET A 208 4.64 42.62 21.47
C MET A 208 5.32 43.92 21.97
N GLU A 209 4.90 44.47 23.13
CA GLU A 209 5.59 45.62 23.76
C GLU A 209 7.03 45.30 24.17
N MET A 210 7.28 44.07 24.62
CA MET A 210 8.61 43.62 25.03
C MET A 210 9.53 43.47 23.81
N MET A 211 9.03 42.97 22.67
CA MET A 211 9.79 42.90 21.41
C MET A 211 10.05 44.29 20.80
N ALA A 212 9.08 45.22 20.85
CA ALA A 212 9.28 46.60 20.41
C ALA A 212 10.32 47.38 21.27
N LYS A 213 10.44 47.05 22.58
CA LYS A 213 11.49 47.59 23.45
C LYS A 213 12.87 46.99 23.20
N VAL A 214 12.94 45.74 22.73
CA VAL A 214 14.20 45.06 22.39
C VAL A 214 14.79 45.59 21.07
N GLU A 215 13.96 45.94 20.09
CA GLU A 215 14.43 46.58 18.83
C GLU A 215 14.97 48.00 19.06
N LYS A 216 14.34 48.82 19.92
CA LYS A 216 14.87 50.15 20.27
C LYS A 216 16.21 50.12 21.01
N LYS A 217 16.54 49.01 21.69
CA LYS A 217 17.84 48.83 22.37
C LYS A 217 18.97 48.35 21.45
N LYS A 218 18.68 47.89 20.22
CA LYS A 218 19.70 47.42 19.27
C LYS A 218 20.28 48.52 18.37
N ASN A 219 19.68 49.71 18.34
CA ASN A 219 20.18 50.87 17.56
C ASN A 219 20.92 51.92 18.41
N CYS A 220 21.46 51.54 19.57
CA CYS A 220 22.33 52.40 20.36
C CYS A 220 23.62 51.66 20.69
N LYS A 221 24.49 51.59 19.68
CA LYS A 221 25.95 51.67 19.75
C LYS A 221 26.47 51.97 18.35
#